data_AF-A0A2A8VDG9-F1
#
_entry.id   AF-A0A2A8VDG9-F1
#
_cell.length_a   1.000
_cell.length_b   1.000
_cell.length_c   1.000
_cell.angle_alpha   90.00
_cell.angle_beta   90.00
_cell.angle_gamma   90.00
#
_symmetry.space_group_name_H-M   'P 1'
#
loop_
_entity.id
_entity.type
_entity.pdbx_description
1 polymer ?
#
loop_
_entity_poly.entity_id
_entity_poly.type
_entity_poly.pdbx_seq_one_letter_code
_entity_poly.pdbx_strand_id
1 'polypeptide(L)'
;MKYETEQALRVKSLVMDVMEELMKDEGERSAQELKQLSELFSRCICDLVNVYTNTSEDHEMTLKGTVIKAKIGYNLMKPSSKMVGKE
;
A
#
# COMPACT_ATOMS: atom_id res chain seq x y z
N MET A 1 -6.50 -22.11 -1.18
CA MET A 1 -5.83 -21.24 -0.19
C MET A 1 -6.88 -20.59 0.69
N LYS A 2 -6.62 -20.32 1.97
CA LYS A 2 -7.56 -19.57 2.82
C LYS A 2 -7.59 -18.11 2.34
N TYR A 3 -8.78 -17.50 2.28
CA TYR A 3 -8.99 -16.12 1.80
C TYR A 3 -8.02 -15.11 2.44
N GLU A 4 -7.74 -15.26 3.73
CA GLU A 4 -6.81 -14.40 4.47
C GLU A 4 -5.39 -14.43 3.91
N THR A 5 -4.91 -15.63 3.56
CA THR A 5 -3.60 -15.82 2.93
C THR A 5 -3.54 -15.11 1.59
N GLU A 6 -4.59 -15.16 0.79
CA GLU A 6 -4.65 -14.49 -0.51
C GLU A 6 -4.60 -12.96 -0.35
N GLN A 7 -5.40 -12.40 0.56
CA GLN A 7 -5.38 -10.94 0.79
C GLN A 7 -4.04 -10.47 1.35
N ALA A 8 -3.42 -11.21 2.29
CA ALA A 8 -2.11 -10.87 2.81
C ALA A 8 -1.01 -10.91 1.73
N LEU A 9 -1.03 -11.92 0.85
CA LEU A 9 -0.13 -12.01 -0.30
C LEU A 9 -0.34 -10.85 -1.27
N ARG A 10 -1.59 -10.42 -1.47
CA ARG A 10 -1.92 -9.26 -2.31
C ARG A 10 -1.38 -7.96 -1.72
N VAL A 11 -1.50 -7.76 -0.40
CA VAL A 11 -0.89 -6.60 0.28
C VAL A 11 0.63 -6.61 0.11
N LYS A 12 1.27 -7.77 0.32
CA LYS A 12 2.71 -7.94 0.11
C LYS A 12 3.13 -7.54 -1.31
N SER A 13 2.44 -8.05 -2.33
CA SER A 13 2.74 -7.72 -3.74
C SER A 13 2.68 -6.21 -3.99
N LEU A 14 1.61 -5.54 -3.54
CA LEU A 14 1.44 -4.09 -3.75
C LEU A 14 2.53 -3.26 -3.06
N VAL A 15 2.93 -3.66 -1.85
CA VAL A 15 4.00 -2.98 -1.11
C VAL A 15 5.36 -3.21 -1.78
N MET A 16 5.62 -4.43 -2.29
CA MET A 16 6.85 -4.71 -3.03
C MET A 16 6.94 -3.87 -4.31
N ASP A 17 5.85 -3.77 -5.08
CA ASP A 17 5.82 -2.92 -6.28
C ASP A 17 6.14 -1.46 -5.92
N VAL A 18 5.60 -0.94 -4.81
CA VAL A 18 5.92 0.42 -4.33
C VAL A 18 7.39 0.57 -3.97
N MET A 19 7.97 -0.42 -3.27
CA MET A 19 9.39 -0.37 -2.92
C MET A 19 10.27 -0.38 -4.16
N GLU A 20 9.93 -1.18 -5.17
CA GLU A 20 10.65 -1.17 -6.44
C GLU A 20 10.58 0.21 -7.10
N GLU A 21 9.41 0.84 -7.15
CA GLU A 21 9.27 2.18 -7.73
C GLU A 21 10.05 3.24 -6.93
N LEU A 22 10.04 3.19 -5.59
CA LEU A 22 10.85 4.07 -4.75
C LEU A 22 12.35 3.92 -5.00
N MET A 23 12.82 2.70 -5.28
CA MET A 23 14.23 2.41 -5.54
C MET A 23 14.65 2.76 -6.98
N LYS A 24 13.70 2.85 -7.92
CA LYS A 24 13.93 3.27 -9.32
C LYS A 24 13.91 4.78 -9.52
N ASP A 25 13.29 5.53 -8.60
CA ASP A 25 13.01 6.94 -8.81
C ASP A 25 14.30 7.78 -8.76
N GLU A 26 14.70 8.34 -9.90
CA GLU A 26 15.71 9.41 -9.99
C GLU A 26 15.11 10.80 -9.65
N GLY A 27 13.79 10.88 -9.41
CA GLY A 27 13.08 12.10 -9.04
C GLY A 27 12.90 12.27 -7.52
N GLU A 28 13.06 13.51 -7.04
CA GLU A 28 12.79 13.83 -5.63
C GLU A 28 11.27 13.76 -5.35
N ARG A 29 10.87 12.75 -4.56
CA ARG A 29 9.53 12.72 -3.94
C ARG A 29 9.46 13.73 -2.81
N SER A 30 8.32 14.39 -2.68
CA SER A 30 8.15 15.33 -1.59
C SER A 30 8.12 14.61 -0.23
N ALA A 31 8.64 15.28 0.80
CA ALA A 31 8.58 14.76 2.17
C ALA A 31 7.14 14.47 2.63
N GLN A 32 6.15 15.18 2.07
CA GLN A 32 4.74 14.95 2.37
C GLN A 32 4.22 13.62 1.79
N GLU A 33 4.57 13.31 0.53
CA GLU A 33 4.21 12.03 -0.10
C GLU A 33 4.82 10.85 0.64
N LEU A 34 6.10 10.97 1.03
CA LEU A 34 6.80 9.93 1.80
C LEU A 34 6.17 9.72 3.19
N LYS A 35 5.77 10.80 3.88
CA LYS A 35 5.05 10.70 5.16
C LYS A 35 3.70 10.00 5.00
N GLN A 36 2.93 10.36 3.97
CA GLN A 36 1.64 9.75 3.69
C GLN A 36 1.78 8.26 3.35
N LEU A 37 2.78 7.90 2.53
CA LEU A 37 3.07 6.52 2.19
C LEU A 37 3.46 5.69 3.42
N SER A 38 4.31 6.27 4.28
CA SER A 38 4.75 5.64 5.54
C SER A 38 3.58 5.40 6.49
N GLU A 39 2.66 6.36 6.63
CA GLU A 39 1.44 6.22 7.43
C GLU A 39 0.54 5.09 6.89
N LEU A 40 0.30 5.06 5.57
CA LEU A 40 -0.53 4.04 4.93
C LEU A 40 0.02 2.63 5.14
N PHE A 41 1.33 2.44 4.98
CA PHE A 41 1.95 1.14 5.18
C PHE A 41 2.03 0.72 6.64
N SER A 42 2.27 1.66 7.55
CA SER A 42 2.20 1.39 8.99
C SER A 42 0.81 0.87 9.37
N ARG A 43 -0.26 1.48 8.84
CA ARG A 43 -1.63 0.98 9.04
C ARG A 43 -1.85 -0.39 8.42
N CYS A 44 -1.29 -0.66 7.23
CA CYS A 44 -1.40 -1.99 6.63
C CYS A 44 -0.76 -3.07 7.50
N ILE A 45 0.39 -2.77 8.11
CA ILE A 45 1.07 -3.68 9.04
C ILE A 45 0.19 -3.92 10.28
N CYS A 46 -0.35 -2.86 10.89
CA CYS A 46 -1.23 -2.99 12.05
C CYS A 46 -2.47 -3.85 11.74
N ASP A 47 -3.13 -3.61 10.59
CA ASP A 47 -4.30 -4.40 10.19
C ASP A 47 -3.94 -5.88 10.01
N LEU A 48 -2.82 -6.19 9.35
CA LEU A 48 -2.37 -7.56 9.15
C LEU A 48 -2.04 -8.23 10.48
N VAL A 49 -1.32 -7.54 11.38
CA VAL A 49 -1.03 -8.05 12.73
C VAL A 49 -2.34 -8.37 13.44
N ASN A 50 -3.32 -7.46 13.42
CA ASN A 50 -4.60 -7.68 14.08
C ASN A 50 -5.35 -8.91 13.56
N VAL A 51 -5.33 -9.14 12.25
CA VAL A 51 -5.92 -10.35 11.64
C VAL A 51 -5.16 -11.60 12.08
N TYR A 52 -3.83 -11.60 12.05
CA TYR A 52 -3.02 -12.76 12.43
C TYR A 52 -3.05 -13.06 13.93
N THR A 53 -3.23 -12.05 14.78
CA THR A 53 -3.41 -12.22 16.23
C THR A 53 -4.85 -12.42 16.65
N ASN A 54 -5.79 -12.50 15.69
CA ASN A 54 -7.22 -12.70 15.94
C ASN A 54 -7.82 -11.64 16.89
N THR A 55 -7.31 -10.40 16.80
CA THR A 55 -7.80 -9.22 17.53
C THR A 55 -8.70 -8.34 16.68
N SER A 56 -8.84 -8.65 15.38
CA SER A 56 -9.84 -8.06 14.51
C SER A 56 -11.18 -8.77 14.69
N GLU A 57 -12.26 -8.02 14.86
CA GLU A 57 -13.63 -8.57 14.98
C GLU A 57 -14.16 -9.09 13.63
N ASP A 58 -13.69 -8.50 12.52
CA ASP A 58 -14.04 -8.90 11.15
C ASP A 58 -12.77 -8.92 10.28
N HIS A 59 -12.20 -10.11 10.19
CA HIS A 59 -10.99 -10.36 9.41
C HIS A 59 -11.18 -10.03 7.93
N GLU A 60 -12.35 -10.37 7.37
CA GLU A 60 -12.62 -10.19 5.95
C GLU A 60 -12.69 -8.71 5.58
N MET A 61 -13.46 -7.93 6.34
CA MET A 61 -13.57 -6.49 6.13
C MET A 61 -12.24 -5.78 6.39
N THR A 62 -11.52 -6.18 7.44
CA THR A 62 -10.20 -5.63 7.77
C THR A 62 -9.25 -5.82 6.59
N LEU A 63 -9.12 -7.05 6.08
CA LEU A 63 -8.25 -7.37 4.95
C LEU A 63 -8.64 -6.64 3.66
N LYS A 64 -9.95 -6.52 3.35
CA LYS A 64 -10.42 -5.71 2.21
C LYS A 64 -9.97 -4.26 2.35
N GLY A 65 -10.14 -3.68 3.53
CA GLY A 65 -9.67 -2.33 3.85
C GLY A 65 -8.16 -2.19 3.71
N THR A 66 -7.38 -3.16 4.18
CA THR A 66 -5.91 -3.19 4.06
C THR A 66 -5.46 -3.20 2.61
N VAL A 67 -6.08 -4.02 1.76
CA VAL A 67 -5.78 -4.06 0.31
C VAL A 67 -6.08 -2.72 -0.35
N ILE A 68 -7.16 -2.03 0.04
CA ILE A 68 -7.47 -0.68 -0.47
C ILE A 68 -6.38 0.31 -0.07
N LYS A 69 -5.93 0.31 1.19
CA LYS A 69 -4.84 1.18 1.66
C LYS A 69 -3.54 0.94 0.89
N ALA A 70 -3.16 -0.32 0.69
CA ALA A 70 -1.97 -0.69 -0.08
C ALA A 70 -2.08 -0.21 -1.55
N LYS A 71 -3.26 -0.33 -2.16
CA LYS A 71 -3.51 0.20 -3.51
C LYS A 71 -3.40 1.73 -3.59
N ILE A 72 -3.83 2.45 -2.55
CA ILE A 72 -3.66 3.91 -2.49
C ILE A 72 -2.16 4.24 -2.49
N GLY A 73 -1.37 3.57 -1.64
CA GLY A 73 0.09 3.72 -1.63
C GLY A 73 0.72 3.44 -3.00
N TYR A 74 0.30 2.35 -3.65
CA TYR A 74 0.73 2.01 -5.01
C TYR A 74 0.39 3.09 -6.05
N ASN A 75 -0.81 3.63 -6.00
CA ASN A 75 -1.22 4.67 -6.94
C ASN A 75 -0.54 6.02 -6.69
N LEU A 76 -0.14 6.33 -5.45
CA LEU A 76 0.69 7.51 -5.15
C LEU A 76 2.08 7.41 -5.78
N MET A 77 2.61 6.18 -5.89
CA MET A 77 3.92 5.93 -6.48
C MET A 77 3.91 5.92 -8.01
N LYS A 78 2.77 5.62 -8.63
CA LYS A 78 2.68 5.68 -10.09
C LYS A 78 3.03 7.09 -10.57
N PRO A 79 3.87 7.23 -11.61
CA PRO A 79 4.08 8.50 -12.27
C PRO A 79 2.70 9.06 -12.65
N SER A 80 2.37 10.25 -12.15
CA SER A 80 1.19 10.92 -12.64
C SER A 80 1.40 11.16 -14.14
N SER A 81 0.56 10.63 -15.01
CA SER A 81 0.56 10.99 -16.44
C SER A 81 0.15 12.45 -16.69
N LYS A 82 0.37 13.35 -15.72
CA LYS A 82 0.05 14.78 -15.76
C LYS A 82 1.33 15.62 -15.85
N MET A 83 2.17 15.36 -16.86
CA MET A 83 3.12 16.34 -17.39
C MET A 83 3.34 16.15 -18.91
N VAL A 84 2.29 15.86 -19.67
CA VAL A 84 2.33 16.02 -21.13
C VAL A 84 1.13 16.84 -21.58
N GLY A 85 1.39 18.10 -21.93
CA GLY A 85 0.45 19.07 -22.51
C GLY A 85 0.26 20.29 -21.61
N LYS A 86 0.61 21.52 -22.00
CA LYS A 86 1.00 22.07 -23.30
C LYS A 86 1.90 23.29 -23.07
N GLU A 87 2.70 23.54 -24.11
CA GLU A 87 3.45 24.75 -24.46
C GLU A 87 2.72 26.07 -24.15
#